data_AF-A0A4Y9N1G4-F1
#
_entry.id   AF-A0A4Y9N1G4-F1
#
_cell.length_a   1.000
_cell.length_b   1.000
_cell.length_c   1.000
_cell.angle_alpha   90.00
_cell.angle_beta   90.00
_cell.angle_gamma   90.00
#
_symmetry.space_group_name_H-M   'P 1'
#
loop_
_entity.id
_entity.type
_entity.pdbx_description
1 polymer ?
#
loop_
_entity_poly.entity_id
_entity_poly.type
_entity_poly.pdbx_seq_one_letter_code
_entity_poly.pdbx_strand_id
1 'polypeptide(L)'
;MRHRSTSTTAPLILAALCVACGSGNTPAGGGADAAAPAAVTDTADAAPVDACALIPAEDITALLGVAVEGRGTGGQGQAACLWENPDTYESVSLEIGEPRTAVNGTLPPPEPGMPEVGTLRPDGMRLLGRGQMEFAASGRVNSVQVAVLRMSGPEADDAAAALARQVGPQVPE
;
A
#
# COMPACT_ATOMS: atom_id res chain seq x y z
N MET A 1 20.16 37.99 2.78
CA MET A 1 20.44 38.00 1.34
C MET A 1 19.33 37.24 0.63
N ARG A 2 18.59 37.90 -0.27
CA ARG A 2 17.45 37.33 -0.99
C ARG A 2 17.96 36.75 -2.31
N HIS A 3 17.72 35.46 -2.56
CA HIS A 3 17.88 34.89 -3.91
C HIS A 3 16.50 34.60 -4.48
N ARG A 4 16.11 35.47 -5.42
CA ARG A 4 15.05 35.24 -6.40
C ARG A 4 15.68 34.37 -7.50
N SER A 5 15.14 33.18 -7.72
CA SER A 5 15.40 32.41 -8.95
C SER A 5 14.12 32.37 -9.78
N THR A 6 14.19 32.98 -10.95
CA THR A 6 13.14 33.08 -11.96
C THR A 6 13.42 32.14 -13.12
N SER A 7 12.35 31.52 -13.64
CA SER A 7 12.15 30.96 -14.99
C SER A 7 13.02 29.75 -15.40
N THR A 8 12.48 28.70 -16.00
CA THR A 8 11.86 28.76 -17.34
C THR A 8 11.05 27.49 -17.61
N THR A 9 9.78 27.66 -17.96
CA THR A 9 8.87 26.65 -18.50
C THR A 9 9.11 26.45 -20.00
N ALA A 10 9.25 25.21 -20.45
CA ALA A 10 9.27 24.85 -21.87
C ALA A 10 8.13 23.84 -22.15
N PRO A 11 7.15 24.15 -23.02
CA PRO A 11 6.15 23.20 -23.45
C PRO A 11 6.67 22.37 -24.62
N LEU A 12 6.71 21.04 -24.48
CA LEU A 12 6.92 20.13 -25.61
C LEU A 12 5.55 19.63 -26.10
N ILE A 13 5.14 20.11 -27.27
CA ILE A 13 4.00 19.63 -28.04
C ILE A 13 4.50 18.45 -28.89
N LEU A 14 3.88 17.27 -28.80
CA LEU A 14 4.08 16.23 -29.81
C LEU A 14 2.81 15.39 -30.09
N ALA A 15 2.21 15.75 -31.22
CA ALA A 15 1.45 15.02 -32.24
C ALA A 15 0.71 13.70 -31.92
N ALA A 16 -0.58 13.73 -32.29
CA ALA A 16 -1.46 12.61 -32.51
C ALA A 16 -1.07 11.75 -33.73
N LEU A 17 -1.26 10.43 -33.61
CA LEU A 17 -1.35 9.50 -34.74
C LEU A 17 -2.58 8.61 -34.53
N CYS A 18 -3.64 8.89 -35.29
CA CYS A 18 -4.76 7.98 -35.49
C CYS A 18 -4.32 6.87 -36.45
N VAL A 19 -4.36 5.61 -35.99
CA VAL A 19 -4.37 4.45 -36.89
C VAL A 19 -5.72 3.78 -36.76
N ALA A 20 -6.58 4.06 -37.73
CA ALA A 20 -7.74 3.26 -38.05
C ALA A 20 -7.34 2.24 -39.11
N CYS A 21 -7.38 0.96 -38.78
CA CYS A 21 -7.42 -0.13 -39.76
C CYS A 21 -8.49 -1.12 -39.31
N GLY A 22 -9.71 -0.88 -39.77
CA GLY A 22 -10.71 -1.92 -39.94
C GLY A 22 -10.38 -2.70 -41.22
N SER A 23 -10.35 -4.02 -41.13
CA SER A 23 -10.45 -4.92 -42.28
C SER A 23 -11.11 -6.20 -41.78
N GLY A 24 -12.37 -6.36 -42.17
CA GLY A 24 -13.15 -7.55 -41.90
C GLY A 24 -12.73 -8.68 -42.83
N ASN A 25 -12.52 -9.86 -42.25
CA ASN A 25 -12.41 -11.12 -42.96
C ASN A 25 -13.18 -12.19 -42.17
N THR A 26 -14.39 -12.53 -42.64
CA THR A 26 -15.02 -13.84 -42.37
C THR A 26 -14.72 -14.72 -43.58
N PRO A 27 -14.31 -15.98 -43.39
CA PRO A 27 -15.33 -17.03 -43.45
C PRO A 27 -15.15 -18.19 -42.45
N ALA A 28 -16.28 -18.86 -42.29
CA ALA A 28 -16.65 -20.06 -41.53
C ALA A 28 -15.60 -21.17 -41.32
N GLY A 29 -15.62 -21.73 -40.11
CA GLY A 29 -15.10 -23.05 -39.75
C GLY A 29 -15.53 -23.38 -38.31
N GLY A 30 -16.29 -24.46 -38.11
CA GLY A 30 -17.06 -24.71 -36.90
C GLY A 30 -16.32 -25.24 -35.68
N GLY A 31 -17.05 -25.24 -34.56
CA GLY A 31 -16.87 -26.16 -33.45
C GLY A 31 -15.91 -25.73 -32.33
N ALA A 32 -16.43 -24.97 -31.36
CA ALA A 32 -16.26 -25.22 -29.91
C ALA A 32 -16.97 -24.10 -29.14
N ASP A 33 -17.90 -24.45 -28.27
CA ASP A 33 -18.41 -23.57 -27.21
C ASP A 33 -17.25 -23.19 -26.28
N ALA A 34 -16.51 -22.13 -26.65
CA ALA A 34 -15.61 -21.45 -25.75
C ALA A 34 -16.46 -20.44 -24.97
N ALA A 35 -16.81 -20.81 -23.74
CA ALA A 35 -17.34 -19.86 -22.76
C ALA A 35 -16.37 -18.67 -22.70
N ALA A 36 -16.82 -17.52 -23.19
CA ALA A 36 -16.09 -16.27 -23.05
C ALA A 36 -15.83 -16.05 -21.55
N PRO A 37 -14.61 -15.68 -21.13
CA PRO A 37 -14.41 -15.21 -19.77
C PRO A 37 -15.35 -14.02 -19.58
N ALA A 38 -16.23 -14.13 -18.58
CA ALA A 38 -17.04 -13.02 -18.14
C ALA A 38 -16.11 -11.83 -17.95
N ALA A 39 -16.42 -10.72 -18.62
CA ALA A 39 -15.77 -9.45 -18.34
C ALA A 39 -15.90 -9.23 -16.83
N VAL A 40 -14.75 -9.24 -16.14
CA VAL A 40 -14.65 -8.71 -14.80
C VAL A 40 -15.18 -7.29 -14.89
N THR A 41 -16.38 -7.09 -14.34
CA THR A 41 -16.97 -5.77 -14.26
C THR A 41 -15.95 -4.85 -13.61
N ASP A 42 -15.73 -3.74 -14.30
CA ASP A 42 -14.95 -2.59 -13.87
C ASP A 42 -15.02 -2.42 -12.36
N THR A 43 -13.83 -2.26 -11.79
CA THR A 43 -13.57 -1.91 -10.40
C THR A 43 -14.61 -0.91 -9.94
N ALA A 44 -15.52 -1.36 -9.06
CA ALA A 44 -16.33 -0.44 -8.28
C ALA A 44 -15.36 0.57 -7.67
N ASP A 45 -15.61 1.84 -7.95
CA ASP A 45 -14.85 3.00 -7.48
C ASP A 45 -14.81 2.93 -5.94
N ALA A 46 -13.83 2.20 -5.41
CA ALA A 46 -13.71 1.96 -3.99
C ALA A 46 -13.43 3.30 -3.34
N ALA A 47 -14.22 3.64 -2.30
CA ALA A 47 -14.05 4.89 -1.60
C ALA A 47 -12.57 5.06 -1.18
N PRO A 48 -11.99 6.26 -1.32
CA PRO A 48 -10.60 6.48 -0.95
C PRO A 48 -10.39 6.11 0.52
N VAL A 49 -9.36 5.30 0.78
CA VAL A 49 -9.03 4.84 2.13
C VAL A 49 -8.37 5.97 2.91
N ASP A 50 -8.92 6.31 4.07
CA ASP A 50 -8.26 7.21 5.01
C ASP A 50 -7.37 6.40 5.97
N ALA A 51 -6.10 6.23 5.60
CA ALA A 51 -5.14 5.49 6.43
C ALA A 51 -4.92 6.13 7.81
N CYS A 52 -5.09 7.46 7.94
CA CYS A 52 -4.88 8.15 9.22
C CYS A 52 -6.01 7.88 10.22
N ALA A 53 -7.16 7.42 9.76
CA ALA A 53 -8.28 7.05 10.63
C ALA A 53 -8.24 5.58 11.10
N LEU A 54 -7.37 4.74 10.53
CA LEU A 54 -7.33 3.30 10.83
C LEU A 54 -6.61 2.96 12.15
N ILE A 55 -5.81 3.89 12.67
CA ILE A 55 -5.16 3.76 13.97
C ILE A 55 -5.71 4.87 14.90
N PRO A 56 -6.31 4.51 16.04
CA PRO A 56 -6.75 5.47 17.04
C PRO A 56 -5.62 6.38 17.53
N ALA A 57 -5.94 7.64 17.77
CA ALA A 57 -4.96 8.65 18.20
C ALA A 57 -4.32 8.30 19.55
N GLU A 58 -5.05 7.61 20.44
CA GLU A 58 -4.55 7.14 21.73
C GLU A 58 -3.42 6.12 21.58
N ASP A 59 -3.49 5.23 20.60
CA ASP A 59 -2.47 4.20 20.37
C ASP A 59 -1.20 4.83 19.82
N ILE A 60 -1.33 5.78 18.89
CA ILE A 60 -0.21 6.59 18.40
C ILE A 60 0.43 7.38 19.55
N THR A 61 -0.38 8.02 20.40
CA THR A 61 0.11 8.78 21.55
C THR A 61 0.86 7.89 22.53
N ALA A 62 0.39 6.66 22.77
CA ALA A 62 1.06 5.69 23.63
C ALA A 62 2.42 5.25 23.06
N LEU A 63 2.53 5.10 21.74
CA LEU A 63 3.76 4.72 21.05
C LEU A 63 4.77 5.88 20.96
N LEU A 64 4.32 7.10 20.66
CA LEU A 64 5.18 8.25 20.43
C LEU A 64 5.42 9.12 21.66
N GLY A 65 4.65 8.90 22.74
CA GLY A 65 4.75 9.68 23.98
C GLY A 65 4.19 11.10 23.88
N VAL A 66 3.64 11.48 22.73
CA VAL A 66 3.07 12.79 22.44
C VAL A 66 1.88 12.62 21.49
N ALA A 67 0.86 13.45 21.66
CA ALA A 67 -0.25 13.50 20.71
C ALA A 67 0.21 14.24 19.44
N VAL A 68 0.18 13.54 18.31
CA VAL A 68 0.52 14.08 17.00
C VAL A 68 -0.55 13.68 16.00
N GLU A 69 -0.90 14.61 15.12
CA GLU A 69 -1.84 14.36 14.04
C GLU A 69 -1.16 13.53 12.94
N GLY A 70 -1.91 12.58 12.39
CA GLY A 70 -1.49 11.81 11.24
C GLY A 70 -1.46 12.68 9.98
N ARG A 71 -0.43 12.50 9.16
CA ARG A 71 -0.33 13.15 7.86
C ARG A 71 -0.37 12.11 6.75
N GLY A 72 -1.34 12.25 5.85
CA GLY A 72 -1.41 11.43 4.65
C GLY A 72 -0.16 11.59 3.79
N THR A 73 0.47 10.48 3.41
CA THR A 73 1.67 10.43 2.55
C THR A 73 1.47 9.59 1.28
N GLY A 74 0.28 9.03 1.09
CA GLY A 74 -0.05 8.16 -0.04
C GLY A 74 -0.13 8.88 -1.39
N GLY A 75 -0.03 8.08 -2.46
CA GLY A 75 -0.14 8.51 -3.85
C GLY A 75 -1.45 8.05 -4.52
N GLN A 76 -1.51 8.11 -5.85
CA GLN A 76 -2.66 7.58 -6.59
C GLN A 76 -2.75 6.06 -6.40
N GLY A 77 -3.87 5.58 -5.86
CA GLY A 77 -4.14 4.14 -5.65
C GLY A 77 -3.58 3.55 -4.35
N GLN A 78 -2.85 4.33 -3.54
CA GLN A 78 -2.27 3.89 -2.27
C GLN A 78 -2.57 4.91 -1.18
N ALA A 79 -3.14 4.45 -0.06
CA ALA A 79 -3.34 5.30 1.11
C ALA A 79 -2.21 5.05 2.10
N ALA A 80 -1.61 6.11 2.62
CA ALA A 80 -0.59 5.98 3.64
C ALA A 80 -0.71 7.12 4.64
N CYS A 81 -0.33 6.86 5.89
CA CYS A 81 -0.28 7.84 6.95
C CYS A 81 1.05 7.76 7.71
N LEU A 82 1.57 8.92 8.09
CA LEU A 82 2.74 9.07 8.93
C LEU A 82 2.39 9.90 10.16
N TRP A 83 2.65 9.35 11.34
CA TRP A 83 2.69 10.07 12.61
C TRP A 83 4.15 10.17 13.04
N GLU A 84 4.62 11.37 13.34
CA GLU A 84 6.01 11.61 13.71
C GLU A 84 6.08 12.56 14.89
N ASN A 85 6.85 12.19 15.92
CA ASN A 85 7.19 13.08 17.01
C ASN A 85 8.23 14.10 16.50
N PRO A 86 7.92 15.40 16.46
CA PRO A 86 8.83 16.40 15.88
C PRO A 86 10.10 16.63 16.70
N ASP A 87 10.11 16.23 17.98
CA ASP A 87 11.25 16.41 18.87
C ASP A 87 12.24 15.23 18.79
N THR A 88 11.74 14.01 18.58
CA THR A 88 12.55 12.78 18.59
C THR A 88 12.71 12.14 17.22
N TYR A 89 11.92 12.54 16.23
CA TYR A 89 11.78 11.89 14.91
C TYR A 89 11.37 10.41 14.99
N GLU A 90 10.88 9.96 16.14
CA GLU A 90 10.24 8.66 16.27
C GLU A 90 8.91 8.69 15.52
N SER A 91 8.58 7.59 14.85
CA SER A 91 7.42 7.57 13.97
C SER A 91 6.67 6.24 13.97
N VAL A 92 5.41 6.34 13.58
CA VAL A 92 4.58 5.23 13.15
C VAL A 92 4.14 5.52 11.73
N SER A 93 4.30 4.57 10.82
CA SER A 93 3.76 4.65 9.47
C SER A 93 2.81 3.49 9.18
N LEU A 94 1.76 3.78 8.41
CA LEU A 94 0.82 2.78 7.89
C LEU A 94 0.69 3.00 6.39
N GLU A 95 0.81 1.92 5.61
CA GLU A 95 0.57 1.90 4.18
C GLU A 95 -0.50 0.85 3.86
N ILE A 96 -1.53 1.28 3.14
CA ILE A 96 -2.58 0.44 2.59
C ILE A 96 -2.28 0.23 1.11
N GLY A 97 -1.97 -1.01 0.76
CA GLY A 97 -1.55 -1.35 -0.58
C GLY A 97 -2.68 -1.33 -1.60
N GLU A 98 -2.28 -1.54 -2.84
CA GLU A 98 -3.21 -1.65 -3.96
C GLU A 98 -4.10 -2.88 -3.84
N PRO A 99 -5.35 -2.82 -4.34
CA PRO A 99 -6.22 -3.98 -4.40
C PRO A 99 -5.57 -5.12 -5.20
N ARG A 100 -5.91 -6.37 -4.84
CA ARG A 100 -5.45 -7.61 -5.50
C ARG A 100 -3.95 -7.89 -5.41
N THR A 101 -3.22 -7.22 -4.52
CA THR A 101 -1.81 -7.52 -4.23
C THR A 101 -1.63 -8.70 -3.27
N ALA A 102 -2.60 -8.97 -2.39
CA ALA A 102 -2.63 -10.14 -1.50
C ALA A 102 -3.70 -11.14 -1.96
N VAL A 103 -3.41 -11.84 -3.07
CA VAL A 103 -4.33 -12.84 -3.64
C VAL A 103 -4.63 -13.93 -2.61
N ASN A 104 -5.90 -14.33 -2.51
CA ASN A 104 -6.43 -15.29 -1.53
C ASN A 104 -6.19 -14.88 -0.05
N GLY A 105 -5.99 -13.59 0.23
CA GLY A 105 -5.76 -13.09 1.58
C GLY A 105 -4.41 -13.48 2.15
N THR A 106 -3.43 -13.77 1.30
CA THR A 106 -2.07 -14.17 1.70
C THR A 106 -1.02 -13.22 1.13
N LEU A 107 0.05 -13.00 1.88
CA LEU A 107 1.21 -12.25 1.36
C LEU A 107 1.85 -13.02 0.20
N PRO A 108 2.26 -12.34 -0.88
CA PRO A 108 2.93 -12.99 -1.99
C PRO A 108 4.27 -13.58 -1.52
N PRO A 109 4.64 -14.78 -2.03
CA PRO A 109 5.96 -15.32 -1.77
C PRO A 109 7.04 -14.41 -2.38
N PRO A 110 8.30 -14.50 -1.91
CA PRO A 110 9.42 -13.85 -2.56
C PRO A 110 9.51 -14.23 -4.04
N GLU A 111 10.04 -13.33 -4.87
CA GLU A 111 10.27 -13.62 -6.29
C GLU A 111 11.22 -14.83 -6.46
N PRO A 112 10.98 -15.70 -7.46
CA PRO A 112 11.85 -16.84 -7.70
C PRO A 112 13.31 -16.42 -7.90
N GLY A 113 14.22 -16.99 -7.11
CA GLY A 113 15.65 -16.68 -7.16
C GLY A 113 16.08 -15.49 -6.30
N MET A 114 15.15 -14.81 -5.63
CA MET A 114 15.46 -13.81 -4.61
C MET A 114 15.51 -14.43 -3.22
N PRO A 115 16.33 -13.89 -2.30
CA PRO A 115 16.31 -14.30 -0.90
C PRO A 115 14.95 -13.97 -0.26
N GLU A 116 14.63 -14.65 0.84
CA GLU A 116 13.44 -14.33 1.63
C GLU A 116 13.50 -12.90 2.17
N VAL A 117 12.39 -12.18 2.00
CA VAL A 117 12.24 -10.80 2.45
C VAL A 117 11.57 -10.82 3.83
N GLY A 118 12.34 -11.13 4.86
CA GLY A 118 11.86 -11.21 6.25
C GLY A 118 11.31 -12.58 6.66
N THR A 119 10.70 -12.63 7.85
CA THR A 119 10.25 -13.88 8.50
C THR A 119 8.73 -13.97 8.51
N LEU A 120 8.17 -15.00 7.88
CA LEU A 120 6.73 -15.28 7.96
C LEU A 120 6.38 -15.82 9.34
N ARG A 121 5.38 -15.22 9.99
CA ARG A 121 4.88 -15.59 11.30
C ARG A 121 3.72 -16.60 11.17
N PRO A 122 3.41 -17.37 12.24
CA PRO A 122 2.30 -18.33 12.22
C PRO A 122 0.91 -17.73 11.93
N ASP A 123 0.75 -16.42 12.14
CA ASP A 123 -0.46 -15.65 11.82
C ASP A 123 -0.53 -15.17 10.36
N GLY A 124 0.46 -15.53 9.54
CA GLY A 124 0.52 -15.16 8.12
C GLY A 124 1.08 -13.76 7.83
N MET A 125 1.44 -13.00 8.86
CA MET A 125 2.13 -11.72 8.71
C MET A 125 3.63 -11.91 8.48
N ARG A 126 4.29 -10.97 7.81
CA ARG A 126 5.72 -11.04 7.50
C ARG A 126 6.49 -9.94 8.22
N LEU A 127 7.37 -10.34 9.12
CA LEU A 127 8.23 -9.44 9.86
C LEU A 127 9.46 -9.09 9.02
N LEU A 128 9.60 -7.82 8.65
CA LEU A 128 10.78 -7.30 7.94
C LEU A 128 11.89 -6.85 8.91
N GLY A 129 11.56 -6.79 10.20
CA GLY A 129 12.44 -6.41 11.30
C GLY A 129 12.49 -4.90 11.53
N ARG A 130 13.05 -4.49 12.67
CA ARG A 130 13.12 -3.06 13.09
C ARG A 130 11.74 -2.40 13.15
N GLY A 131 10.77 -3.13 13.72
CA GLY A 131 9.40 -2.67 13.89
C GLY A 131 8.59 -2.62 12.61
N GLN A 132 9.01 -3.29 11.52
CA GLN A 132 8.25 -3.30 10.27
C GLN A 132 7.54 -4.63 10.05
N MET A 133 6.23 -4.56 9.80
CA MET A 133 5.35 -5.71 9.60
C MET A 133 4.53 -5.55 8.32
N GLU A 134 4.52 -6.56 7.48
CA GLU A 134 3.58 -6.68 6.37
C GLU A 134 2.43 -7.64 6.74
N PHE A 135 1.23 -7.32 6.28
CA PHE A 135 0.05 -8.13 6.54
C PHE A 135 -0.93 -8.06 5.36
N ALA A 136 -1.62 -9.17 5.11
CA ALA A 136 -2.69 -9.22 4.13
C ALA A 136 -4.01 -8.80 4.79
N ALA A 137 -4.74 -7.88 4.17
CA ALA A 137 -6.11 -7.54 4.56
C ALA A 137 -6.87 -7.03 3.33
N SER A 138 -8.11 -7.48 3.16
CA SER A 138 -9.00 -7.05 2.07
C SER A 138 -8.36 -7.12 0.67
N GLY A 139 -7.64 -8.22 0.41
CA GLY A 139 -6.94 -8.45 -0.86
C GLY A 139 -5.73 -7.55 -1.11
N ARG A 140 -5.28 -6.79 -0.10
CA ARG A 140 -4.15 -5.85 -0.16
C ARG A 140 -2.99 -6.35 0.69
N VAL A 141 -1.76 -6.14 0.21
CA VAL A 141 -0.55 -6.19 1.03
C VAL A 141 -0.41 -4.83 1.68
N ASN A 142 -0.45 -4.80 3.01
CA ASN A 142 -0.34 -3.59 3.81
C ASN A 142 0.94 -3.65 4.63
N SER A 143 1.45 -2.49 5.04
CA SER A 143 2.64 -2.41 5.89
C SER A 143 2.40 -1.45 7.05
N VAL A 144 2.93 -1.79 8.21
CA VAL A 144 3.05 -0.87 9.36
C VAL A 144 4.49 -0.86 9.82
N GLN A 145 5.00 0.32 10.18
CA GLN A 145 6.30 0.45 10.81
C GLN A 145 6.18 1.23 12.11
N VAL A 146 6.80 0.70 13.17
CA VAL A 146 6.98 1.37 14.47
C VAL A 146 8.47 1.66 14.64
N ALA A 147 8.87 2.91 14.38
CA ALA A 147 10.24 3.38 14.47
C ALA A 147 10.42 4.24 15.72
N VAL A 148 10.43 3.59 16.89
CA VAL A 148 10.53 4.22 18.21
C VAL A 148 11.88 3.84 18.84
N LEU A 149 12.78 4.81 19.01
CA LEU A 149 14.17 4.62 19.44
C LEU A 149 14.30 4.09 20.86
N ARG A 150 13.35 4.44 21.73
CA ARG A 150 13.30 3.93 23.11
C ARG A 150 12.86 2.46 23.21
N MET A 151 12.32 1.87 22.14
CA MET A 151 11.95 0.46 22.10
C MET A 151 13.14 -0.39 21.63
N SER A 152 13.31 -1.56 22.25
CA SER A 152 14.15 -2.60 21.68
C SER A 152 13.57 -3.13 20.36
N GLY A 153 14.40 -3.79 19.54
CA GLY A 153 13.94 -4.40 18.28
C GLY A 153 12.72 -5.32 18.46
N PRO A 154 12.76 -6.28 19.41
CA PRO A 154 11.61 -7.15 19.67
C PRO A 154 10.35 -6.41 20.14
N GLU A 155 10.50 -5.37 20.97
CA GLU A 155 9.36 -4.55 21.41
C GLU A 155 8.72 -3.80 20.24
N ALA A 156 9.54 -3.24 19.34
CA ALA A 156 9.04 -2.58 18.13
C ALA A 156 8.37 -3.58 17.17
N ASP A 157 8.94 -4.77 17.01
CA ASP A 157 8.39 -5.85 16.18
C ASP A 157 7.03 -6.33 16.71
N ASP A 158 6.88 -6.46 18.03
CA ASP A 158 5.62 -6.84 18.67
C ASP A 158 4.57 -5.73 18.62
N ALA A 159 4.98 -4.47 18.78
CA ALA A 159 4.10 -3.30 18.60
C ALA A 159 3.57 -3.23 17.15
N ALA A 160 4.43 -3.42 16.16
CA ALA A 160 4.04 -3.48 14.75
C ALA A 160 3.07 -4.63 14.47
N ALA A 161 3.32 -5.81 15.03
CA ALA A 161 2.41 -6.94 14.94
C ALA A 161 1.04 -6.64 15.57
N ALA A 162 1.00 -5.92 16.69
CA ALA A 162 -0.23 -5.53 17.37
C ALA A 162 -1.05 -4.53 16.52
N LEU A 163 -0.39 -3.49 15.99
CA LEU A 163 -1.04 -2.54 15.09
C LEU A 163 -1.57 -3.22 13.82
N ALA A 164 -0.79 -4.12 13.20
CA ALA A 164 -1.23 -4.86 12.02
C ALA A 164 -2.51 -5.66 12.28
N ARG A 165 -2.61 -6.36 13.42
CA ARG A 165 -3.81 -7.10 13.82
C ARG A 165 -5.01 -6.18 14.08
N GLN A 166 -4.77 -4.99 14.61
CA GLN A 166 -5.80 -4.00 14.88
C GLN A 166 -6.32 -3.34 13.59
N VAL A 167 -5.42 -3.03 12.65
CA VAL A 167 -5.76 -2.37 11.39
C VAL A 167 -6.43 -3.34 10.42
N GLY A 168 -5.98 -4.60 10.35
CA GLY A 168 -6.46 -5.59 9.37
C GLY A 168 -7.99 -5.64 9.19
N PRO A 169 -8.79 -5.77 10.26
CA PRO A 169 -10.25 -5.80 10.15
C PRO A 169 -10.91 -4.49 9.69
N GLN A 170 -10.17 -3.38 9.68
CA GLN A 170 -10.67 -2.05 9.33
C GLN A 170 -10.30 -1.64 7.89
N VAL A 171 -9.43 -2.40 7.22
CA VAL A 171 -9.06 -2.12 5.83
C VAL A 171 -10.29 -2.39 4.94
N PRO A 172 -10.69 -1.44 4.07
CA PRO A 172 -11.79 -1.67 3.14
C PRO A 172 -11.37 -2.53 1.94
N GLU A 173 -12.33 -3.27 1.38
CA GLU A 173 -12.21 -4.02 0.12
C GLU A 173 -11.84 -3.10 -1.05
#